data_AF-A0A484DDJ8-F1
#
_entry.id   AF-A0A484DDJ8-F1
#
_cell.length_a   1.000
_cell.length_b   1.000
_cell.length_c   1.000
_cell.angle_alpha   90.00
_cell.angle_beta   90.00
_cell.angle_gamma   90.00
#
_symmetry.space_group_name_H-M   'P 1'
#
loop_
_entity.id
_entity.type
_entity.pdbx_description
1 polymer ?
#
loop_
_entity_poly.entity_id
_entity_poly.type
_entity_poly.pdbx_seq_one_letter_code
_entity_poly.pdbx_strand_id
1 'polypeptide(L)'
;MTLTSRMQRWSVGSLAVGLLQSSRGALWRSGASMRTKEFQCGGHESALLDCSSSGSDRNTCSPGKAVGLTCSESVRLVGGASRCRGTLEVKQGEWRPVDSYYNSDWSLKAAAAACRESDCGSAVSVEEREESSVRSVWRIRSDCVESGSTLRECAASGFSSSVLQLTCSGKPIKDMNE
;
A
#
# COMPACT_ATOMS: atom_id res chain seq x y z
N MET A 1 -11.18 0.23 16.79
CA MET A 1 -10.84 1.60 17.22
C MET A 1 -11.89 2.54 16.66
N THR A 2 -12.50 3.27 17.57
CA THR A 2 -13.64 4.18 17.42
C THR A 2 -13.41 5.22 16.32
N LEU A 3 -14.24 5.23 15.27
CA LEU A 3 -14.42 6.42 14.46
C LEU A 3 -15.35 7.34 15.25
N THR A 4 -14.77 8.32 15.94
CA THR A 4 -15.53 9.43 16.51
C THR A 4 -16.15 10.21 15.35
N SER A 5 -17.48 10.19 15.30
CA SER A 5 -18.28 11.01 14.41
C SER A 5 -17.98 12.48 14.68
N ARG A 6 -17.47 13.19 13.67
CA ARG A 6 -17.79 14.60 13.48
C ARG A 6 -18.43 14.72 12.12
N MET A 7 -19.73 14.99 12.14
CA MET A 7 -20.55 15.33 10.98
C MET A 7 -19.77 16.18 9.99
N GLN A 8 -19.39 15.58 8.87
CA GLN A 8 -19.48 16.26 7.59
C GLN A 8 -20.20 15.29 6.68
N ARG A 9 -21.38 15.72 6.24
CA ARG A 9 -22.13 15.09 5.16
C ARG A 9 -21.26 15.24 3.91
N TRP A 10 -20.42 14.26 3.62
CA TRP A 10 -19.71 14.23 2.35
C TRP A 10 -20.75 13.82 1.32
N SER A 11 -21.27 14.81 0.60
CA SER A 11 -21.97 14.54 -0.65
C SER A 11 -20.91 13.95 -1.58
N VAL A 12 -20.88 12.62 -1.69
CA VAL A 12 -19.98 11.90 -2.58
C VAL A 12 -20.37 12.30 -4.00
N GLY A 13 -19.66 13.30 -4.53
CA GLY A 13 -19.73 13.68 -5.93
C GLY A 13 -19.20 12.54 -6.79
N SER A 14 -19.81 12.40 -7.96
CA SER A 14 -19.58 11.37 -8.96
C SER A 14 -18.13 10.88 -9.05
N LEU A 15 -17.92 9.60 -8.71
CA LEU A 15 -16.67 8.92 -8.98
C LEU A 15 -16.60 8.52 -10.46
N ALA A 16 -15.39 8.38 -11.00
CA ALA A 16 -15.16 7.79 -12.31
C ALA A 16 -13.91 6.93 -12.15
N VAL A 17 -14.05 5.60 -12.20
CA VAL A 17 -12.90 4.70 -12.11
C VAL A 17 -12.19 4.67 -13.45
N GLY A 18 -11.14 5.48 -13.56
CA GLY A 18 -10.07 5.27 -14.52
C GLY A 18 -9.08 4.26 -13.96
N LEU A 19 -8.56 3.37 -14.80
CA LEU A 19 -7.41 2.53 -14.47
C LEU A 19 -6.22 3.45 -14.17
N LEU A 20 -5.89 3.63 -12.89
CA LEU A 20 -4.65 4.27 -12.45
C LEU A 20 -3.52 3.27 -12.64
N GLN A 21 -2.85 3.33 -13.79
CA GLN A 21 -1.47 2.88 -13.87
C GLN A 21 -0.58 4.00 -13.31
N SER A 22 0.29 3.61 -12.39
CA SER A 22 1.27 4.49 -11.77
C SER A 22 2.30 4.95 -12.81
N SER A 23 2.21 6.20 -13.24
CA SER A 23 3.36 6.93 -13.80
C SER A 23 3.10 8.44 -13.82
N ARG A 24 4.16 9.19 -13.54
CA ARG A 24 4.24 10.66 -13.49
C ARG A 24 3.71 11.30 -14.77
N GLY A 25 2.93 12.38 -14.62
CA GLY A 25 2.67 13.40 -15.65
C GLY A 25 1.98 12.92 -16.92
N ALA A 26 0.64 12.89 -16.94
CA ALA A 26 -0.12 12.68 -18.17
C ALA A 26 -0.64 14.01 -18.73
N LEU A 27 -0.08 14.43 -19.88
CA LEU A 27 -0.68 15.41 -20.78
C LEU A 27 -1.78 14.68 -21.57
N TRP A 28 -3.05 14.99 -21.28
CA TRP A 28 -4.20 14.33 -21.91
C TRP A 28 -4.35 14.73 -23.38
N ARG A 29 -4.12 13.78 -24.29
CA ARG A 29 -4.45 13.96 -25.72
C ARG A 29 -5.85 13.40 -25.97
N SER A 30 -6.77 14.29 -26.30
CA SER A 30 -8.19 14.04 -26.55
C SER A 30 -8.42 12.90 -27.56
N GLY A 31 -9.21 11.88 -27.19
CA GLY A 31 -9.67 10.90 -28.19
C GLY A 31 -10.23 9.55 -27.73
N ALA A 32 -10.33 9.25 -26.43
CA ALA A 32 -10.96 8.00 -25.97
C ALA A 32 -12.26 8.29 -25.22
N SER A 33 -13.38 7.71 -25.69
CA SER A 33 -14.65 7.69 -24.96
C SER A 33 -14.49 6.82 -23.72
N MET A 34 -14.05 7.42 -22.62
CA MET A 34 -13.93 6.74 -21.33
C MET A 34 -15.33 6.48 -20.77
N ARG A 35 -15.68 5.20 -20.59
CA ARG A 35 -16.87 4.81 -19.82
C ARG A 35 -16.66 5.24 -18.37
N THR A 36 -17.56 6.05 -17.83
CA THR A 36 -17.45 6.64 -16.49
C THR A 36 -18.51 6.06 -15.57
N LYS A 37 -18.09 5.37 -14.50
CA LYS A 37 -18.97 4.83 -13.47
C LYS A 37 -18.86 5.65 -12.20
N GLU A 38 -19.99 6.19 -11.75
CA GLU A 38 -20.17 6.82 -10.44
C GLU A 38 -20.45 5.77 -9.38
N PHE A 39 -19.74 5.88 -8.25
CA PHE A 39 -19.85 5.00 -7.09
C PHE A 39 -20.38 5.82 -5.92
N GLN A 40 -21.41 5.30 -5.27
CA GLN A 40 -22.03 5.88 -4.07
C GLN A 40 -21.84 4.87 -2.95
N CYS A 41 -20.74 5.03 -2.19
CA CYS A 41 -20.36 4.12 -1.12
C CYS A 41 -20.91 4.62 0.23
N GLY A 42 -21.42 3.71 1.05
CA GLY A 42 -21.84 3.95 2.44
C GLY A 42 -20.69 3.90 3.46
N GLY A 43 -19.53 3.38 3.07
CA GLY A 43 -18.32 3.29 3.89
C GLY A 43 -18.13 1.96 4.61
N HIS A 44 -18.92 0.94 4.28
CA HIS A 44 -18.82 -0.42 4.83
C HIS A 44 -18.51 -1.47 3.75
N GLU A 45 -18.35 -1.03 2.50
CA GLU A 45 -18.01 -1.84 1.35
C GLU A 45 -16.56 -2.32 1.44
N SER A 46 -16.32 -3.57 1.03
CA SER A 46 -14.98 -4.18 1.02
C SER A 46 -14.24 -3.93 -0.28
N ALA A 47 -14.99 -3.71 -1.38
CA ALA A 47 -14.45 -3.27 -2.66
C ALA A 47 -15.27 -2.10 -3.22
N LEU A 48 -14.64 -1.24 -4.03
CA LEU A 48 -15.34 -0.16 -4.75
C LEU A 48 -16.50 -0.68 -5.62
N LEU A 49 -16.38 -1.90 -6.15
CA LEU A 49 -17.42 -2.54 -6.97
C LEU A 49 -18.65 -2.96 -6.17
N ASP A 50 -18.53 -3.07 -4.85
CA ASP A 50 -19.66 -3.39 -3.96
C ASP A 50 -20.53 -2.16 -3.68
N CYS A 51 -20.02 -0.97 -3.99
CA CYS A 51 -20.78 0.26 -3.84
C CYS A 51 -21.90 0.33 -4.90
N SER A 52 -23.01 0.97 -4.52
CA SER A 52 -24.07 1.28 -5.47
C SER A 52 -23.48 2.14 -6.60
N SER A 53 -23.61 1.68 -7.85
CA SER A 53 -23.10 2.42 -9.01
C SER A 53 -24.21 2.80 -9.97
N SER A 54 -24.22 4.05 -10.40
CA SER A 54 -25.09 4.57 -11.47
C SER A 54 -24.35 4.43 -12.80
N GLY A 55 -24.58 3.32 -13.50
CA GLY A 55 -24.10 3.14 -14.87
C GLY A 55 -25.15 3.64 -15.87
N SER A 56 -24.85 4.66 -16.66
CA SER A 56 -25.63 5.02 -17.84
C SER A 56 -24.69 5.13 -19.03
N ASP A 57 -25.06 4.64 -20.22
CA ASP A 57 -24.24 4.85 -21.44
C ASP A 57 -24.14 6.34 -21.86
N ARG A 58 -24.76 7.26 -21.10
CA ARG A 58 -24.87 8.70 -21.39
C ARG A 58 -24.14 9.62 -20.41
N ASN A 59 -23.55 9.13 -19.34
CA ASN A 59 -22.99 9.98 -18.28
C ASN A 59 -21.52 10.37 -18.56
N THR A 60 -21.28 11.22 -19.56
CA THR A 60 -19.93 11.75 -19.81
C THR A 60 -19.47 12.66 -18.67
N CYS A 61 -18.36 12.34 -17.98
CA CYS A 61 -17.72 13.27 -17.05
C CYS A 61 -17.06 14.43 -17.80
N SER A 62 -17.24 15.65 -17.30
CA SER A 62 -16.49 16.81 -17.81
C SER A 62 -14.98 16.60 -17.60
N PRO A 63 -14.13 17.00 -18.56
CA PRO A 63 -12.68 17.02 -18.37
C PRO A 63 -12.33 17.75 -17.06
N GLY A 64 -11.48 17.16 -16.23
CA GLY A 64 -11.08 17.72 -14.92
C GLY A 64 -11.90 17.22 -13.71
N LYS A 65 -12.90 16.35 -13.89
CA LYS A 65 -13.62 15.70 -12.78
C LYS A 65 -13.05 14.34 -12.36
N ALA A 66 -11.81 14.02 -12.75
CA ALA A 66 -11.14 12.82 -12.30
C ALA A 66 -10.79 12.95 -10.81
N VAL A 67 -11.28 12.03 -10.00
CA VAL A 67 -10.93 11.94 -8.57
C VAL A 67 -9.78 10.95 -8.44
N GLY A 68 -8.67 11.39 -7.84
CA GLY A 68 -7.56 10.52 -7.47
C GLY A 68 -7.80 9.88 -6.11
N LEU A 69 -7.57 8.57 -6.02
CA LEU A 69 -7.51 7.85 -4.75
C LEU A 69 -6.05 7.73 -4.32
N THR A 70 -5.75 8.03 -3.07
CA THR A 70 -4.45 7.75 -2.47
C THR A 70 -4.65 6.75 -1.34
N CYS A 71 -4.10 5.55 -1.47
CA CYS A 71 -4.06 4.60 -0.37
C CYS A 71 -3.09 5.11 0.69
N SER A 72 -3.48 5.07 1.96
CA SER A 72 -2.54 5.30 3.05
C SER A 72 -1.53 4.15 3.07
N GLU A 73 -0.27 4.44 2.77
CA GLU A 73 0.80 3.44 2.84
C GLU A 73 0.97 2.93 4.28
N SER A 74 0.87 1.62 4.45
CA SER A 74 1.11 0.91 5.71
C SER A 74 2.54 0.37 5.83
N VAL A 75 3.22 0.18 4.69
CA VAL A 75 4.52 -0.48 4.59
C VAL A 75 5.42 0.29 3.64
N ARG A 76 6.70 0.47 4.02
CA ARG A 76 7.72 1.11 3.17
C ARG A 76 9.11 0.54 3.40
N LEU A 77 9.99 0.72 2.42
CA LEU A 77 11.42 0.44 2.52
C LEU A 77 12.20 1.75 2.52
N VAL A 78 13.04 1.96 3.55
CA VAL A 78 13.79 3.22 3.73
C VAL A 78 15.30 3.00 3.70
N GLY A 79 16.04 4.00 3.21
CA GLY A 79 17.50 4.03 3.32
C GLY A 79 18.26 3.02 2.45
N GLY A 80 17.62 2.37 1.47
CA GLY A 80 18.31 1.55 0.49
C GLY A 80 18.48 2.24 -0.87
N ALA A 81 19.18 1.56 -1.78
CA ALA A 81 19.57 2.11 -3.09
C ALA A 81 18.42 2.29 -4.09
N SER A 82 17.22 1.76 -3.78
CA SER A 82 16.04 1.88 -4.62
C SER A 82 14.79 1.88 -3.75
N ARG A 83 13.62 2.23 -4.32
CA ARG A 83 12.33 2.13 -3.62
C ARG A 83 11.98 0.70 -3.15
N CYS A 84 12.63 -0.31 -3.72
CA CYS A 84 12.38 -1.72 -3.45
C CYS A 84 13.52 -2.39 -2.65
N ARG A 85 14.38 -1.58 -2.04
CA ARG A 85 15.45 -2.04 -1.15
C ARG A 85 15.57 -1.10 0.03
N GLY A 86 15.69 -1.63 1.24
CA GLY A 86 15.93 -0.82 2.44
C GLY A 86 15.48 -1.49 3.72
N THR A 87 15.51 -0.73 4.82
CA THR A 87 14.94 -1.14 6.11
C THR A 87 13.42 -1.17 6.02
N LEU A 88 12.81 -2.27 6.43
CA LEU A 88 11.37 -2.44 6.45
C LEU A 88 10.76 -1.64 7.60
N GLU A 89 9.88 -0.70 7.28
CA GLU A 89 9.08 0.04 8.26
C GLU A 89 7.59 -0.17 8.04
N VAL A 90 6.86 -0.27 9.15
CA VAL A 90 5.39 -0.43 9.17
C VAL A 90 4.77 0.74 9.95
N LYS A 91 3.60 1.20 9.51
CA LYS A 91 2.85 2.29 10.15
C LYS A 91 1.69 1.75 11.01
N GLN A 92 1.83 1.87 12.33
CA GLN A 92 0.77 1.59 13.30
C GLN A 92 0.55 2.81 14.21
N GLY A 93 0.15 3.93 13.60
CA GLY A 93 0.18 5.26 14.22
C GLY A 93 1.46 5.98 13.81
N GLU A 94 2.61 5.54 14.33
CA GLU A 94 3.94 5.96 13.89
C GLU A 94 4.62 4.92 12.96
N TRP A 95 5.62 5.40 12.21
CA TRP A 95 6.54 4.56 11.45
C TRP A 95 7.62 4.03 12.40
N ARG A 96 7.78 2.71 12.44
CA ARG A 96 8.88 2.04 13.15
C ARG A 96 9.43 0.90 12.30
N PRO A 97 10.72 0.57 12.45
CA PRO A 97 11.31 -0.55 11.75
C PRO A 97 10.79 -1.88 12.31
N VAL A 98 10.77 -2.88 11.45
CA VAL A 98 10.50 -4.27 11.83
C VAL A 98 11.79 -4.89 12.36
N ASP A 99 11.71 -5.68 13.42
CA ASP A 99 12.88 -6.39 13.96
C ASP A 99 13.30 -7.57 13.07
N SER A 100 14.57 -7.96 13.20
CA SER A 100 15.05 -9.24 12.66
C SER A 100 14.93 -10.31 13.72
N TYR A 101 13.78 -10.99 13.79
CA TYR A 101 13.69 -12.23 14.57
C TYR A 101 14.31 -13.38 13.77
N TYR A 102 15.33 -14.06 14.33
CA TYR A 102 16.11 -15.16 13.73
C TYR A 102 15.28 -16.45 13.56
N ASN A 103 14.28 -16.40 12.70
CA ASN A 103 13.69 -17.60 12.12
C ASN A 103 13.51 -17.31 10.63
N SER A 104 14.42 -17.84 9.81
CA SER A 104 14.49 -17.55 8.38
C SER A 104 13.17 -17.77 7.67
N ASP A 105 12.40 -18.77 8.11
CA ASP A 105 11.11 -19.11 7.51
C ASP A 105 10.03 -18.06 7.82
N TRP A 106 10.06 -17.48 9.02
CA TRP A 106 9.21 -16.35 9.40
C TRP A 106 9.57 -15.11 8.58
N SER A 107 10.87 -14.80 8.49
CA SER A 107 11.37 -13.61 7.82
C SER A 107 11.02 -13.61 6.33
N LEU A 108 11.07 -14.77 5.67
CA LEU A 108 10.73 -14.90 4.25
C LEU A 108 9.23 -14.67 3.97
N LYS A 109 8.32 -15.16 4.82
CA LYS A 109 6.87 -14.94 4.64
C LYS A 109 6.50 -13.47 4.86
N ALA A 110 7.01 -12.88 5.94
CA ALA A 110 6.81 -11.46 6.21
C ALA A 110 7.41 -10.57 5.10
N ALA A 111 8.59 -10.94 4.60
CA ALA A 111 9.23 -10.29 3.46
C ALA A 111 8.40 -10.36 2.18
N ALA A 112 7.84 -11.53 1.85
CA ALA A 112 6.99 -11.69 0.69
C ALA A 112 5.72 -10.83 0.77
N ALA A 113 5.09 -10.75 1.95
CA ALA A 113 3.97 -9.85 2.20
C ALA A 113 4.38 -8.37 2.03
N ALA A 114 5.52 -7.98 2.61
CA ALA A 114 6.02 -6.60 2.52
C ALA A 114 6.34 -6.17 1.08
N CYS A 115 7.00 -7.01 0.30
CA CYS A 115 7.31 -6.72 -1.10
C CYS A 115 6.06 -6.59 -1.97
N ARG A 116 5.00 -7.35 -1.63
CA ARG A 116 3.70 -7.24 -2.29
C ARG A 116 2.96 -5.97 -1.89
N GLU A 117 2.89 -5.65 -0.59
CA GLU A 117 2.23 -4.44 -0.07
C GLU A 117 2.93 -3.14 -0.55
N SER A 118 4.23 -3.18 -0.80
CA SER A 118 5.02 -2.04 -1.32
C SER A 118 5.08 -1.92 -2.85
N ASP A 119 4.35 -2.78 -3.58
CA ASP A 119 4.34 -2.87 -5.04
C ASP A 119 5.74 -3.08 -5.68
N CYS A 120 6.55 -3.91 -5.01
CA CYS A 120 7.94 -4.20 -5.39
C CYS A 120 8.15 -5.64 -5.87
N GLY A 121 7.09 -6.42 -6.05
CA GLY A 121 7.14 -7.79 -6.54
C GLY A 121 7.44 -8.81 -5.43
N SER A 122 8.38 -9.73 -5.70
CA SER A 122 8.75 -10.80 -4.77
C SER A 122 9.94 -10.41 -3.88
N ALA A 123 10.06 -11.05 -2.72
CA ALA A 123 11.25 -10.93 -1.89
C ALA A 123 12.46 -11.62 -2.55
N VAL A 124 13.62 -10.98 -2.50
CA VAL A 124 14.90 -11.45 -3.06
C VAL A 124 15.87 -11.81 -1.95
N SER A 125 16.07 -10.90 -1.00
CA SER A 125 16.92 -11.14 0.16
C SER A 125 16.36 -10.48 1.41
N VAL A 126 16.63 -11.12 2.54
CA VAL A 126 16.34 -10.59 3.87
C VAL A 126 17.65 -10.59 4.64
N GLU A 127 18.00 -9.43 5.18
CA GLU A 127 19.27 -9.18 5.86
C GLU A 127 18.97 -8.56 7.23
N GLU A 128 19.73 -8.96 8.23
CA GLU A 128 19.71 -8.31 9.54
C GLU A 128 20.68 -7.14 9.53
N ARG A 129 20.26 -6.03 10.14
CA ARG A 129 21.12 -4.90 10.42
C ARG A 129 21.08 -4.56 11.90
N GLU A 130 22.19 -4.77 12.58
CA GLU A 130 22.39 -4.30 13.96
C GLU A 130 22.61 -2.78 13.98
N GLU A 131 21.92 -2.12 14.91
CA GLU A 131 22.11 -0.72 15.25
C GLU A 131 22.79 -0.60 16.62
N SER A 132 23.54 0.48 16.82
CA SER A 132 24.27 0.71 18.07
C SER A 132 23.37 1.01 19.27
N SER A 133 22.08 1.26 19.04
CA SER A 133 21.11 1.65 20.07
C SER A 133 19.84 0.83 19.95
N VAL A 134 19.36 0.32 21.08
CA VAL A 134 18.03 -0.29 21.17
C VAL A 134 16.98 0.77 20.90
N ARG A 135 16.07 0.49 19.97
CA ARG A 135 14.97 1.37 19.58
C ARG A 135 13.64 0.64 19.59
N SER A 136 12.55 1.40 19.49
CA SER A 136 11.21 0.85 19.38
C SER A 136 11.00 0.25 17.97
N VAL A 137 10.65 -1.04 17.93
CA VAL A 137 10.49 -1.83 16.69
C VAL A 137 9.12 -2.52 16.65
N TRP A 138 8.71 -2.98 15.46
CA TRP A 138 7.57 -3.88 15.30
C TRP A 138 8.04 -5.34 15.24
N ARG A 139 7.44 -6.18 16.08
CA ARG A 139 7.47 -7.64 15.92
C ARG A 139 6.28 -8.09 15.12
N ILE A 140 6.51 -8.71 13.98
CA ILE A 140 5.44 -9.28 13.16
C ILE A 140 5.17 -10.71 13.61
N ARG A 141 3.91 -11.08 13.79
CA ARG A 141 3.50 -12.46 14.08
C ARG A 141 3.29 -13.26 12.78
N SER A 142 4.05 -14.36 12.56
CA SER A 142 3.89 -15.18 11.33
C SER A 142 2.54 -15.85 11.23
N ASP A 143 2.03 -16.40 12.34
CA ASP A 143 0.73 -17.07 12.40
C ASP A 143 -0.42 -16.15 11.95
N CYS A 144 -0.29 -14.86 12.27
CA CYS A 144 -1.22 -13.82 11.83
C CYS A 144 -1.09 -13.53 10.32
N VAL A 145 0.14 -13.41 9.81
CA VAL A 145 0.37 -13.16 8.36
C VAL A 145 -0.09 -14.35 7.52
N GLU A 146 0.12 -15.58 7.99
CA GLU A 146 -0.32 -16.82 7.34
C GLU A 146 -1.85 -16.94 7.26
N SER A 147 -2.56 -16.33 8.21
CA SER A 147 -4.03 -16.25 8.20
C SER A 147 -4.57 -15.28 7.15
N GLY A 148 -3.70 -14.55 6.44
CA GLY A 148 -4.07 -13.59 5.40
C GLY A 148 -4.24 -12.15 5.89
N SER A 149 -3.91 -11.86 7.15
CA SER A 149 -3.93 -10.50 7.70
C SER A 149 -2.78 -9.64 7.18
N THR A 150 -2.93 -8.32 7.25
CA THR A 150 -1.89 -7.38 6.81
C THR A 150 -0.73 -7.31 7.80
N LEU A 151 0.46 -6.92 7.35
CA LEU A 151 1.62 -6.73 8.24
C LEU A 151 1.32 -5.76 9.39
N ARG A 152 0.53 -4.73 9.10
CA ARG A 152 0.09 -3.77 10.10
C ARG A 152 -0.69 -4.43 11.22
N GLU A 153 -1.66 -5.29 10.92
CA GLU A 153 -2.50 -5.95 11.94
C GLU A 153 -1.72 -6.96 12.78
N CYS A 154 -0.67 -7.53 12.21
CA CYS A 154 0.18 -8.53 12.87
C CYS A 154 1.35 -7.92 13.67
N ALA A 155 1.49 -6.59 13.68
CA ALA A 155 2.56 -5.89 14.36
C ALA A 155 2.27 -5.74 15.87
N ALA A 156 3.22 -6.21 16.68
CA ALA A 156 3.27 -6.01 18.13
C ALA A 156 4.44 -5.07 18.47
N SER A 157 4.23 -4.16 19.42
CA SER A 157 5.28 -3.25 19.87
C SER A 157 6.39 -4.03 20.60
N GLY A 158 7.64 -3.72 20.29
CA GLY A 158 8.82 -4.25 20.97
C GLY A 158 9.99 -3.28 20.97
N PHE A 159 11.11 -3.74 21.50
CA PHE A 159 12.40 -3.06 21.45
C PHE A 159 13.45 -4.03 20.92
N SER A 160 14.30 -3.57 20.01
CA SER A 160 15.46 -4.31 19.50
C SER A 160 16.55 -3.34 19.09
N SER A 161 17.81 -3.79 19.11
CA SER A 161 18.92 -3.15 18.39
C SER A 161 18.97 -3.59 16.93
N SER A 162 18.28 -4.68 16.58
CA SER A 162 18.31 -5.27 15.25
C SER A 162 17.08 -4.87 14.43
N VAL A 163 17.31 -4.52 13.16
CA VAL A 163 16.25 -4.17 12.20
C VAL A 163 16.36 -5.00 10.92
N LEU A 164 15.20 -5.24 10.31
CA LEU A 164 15.10 -6.03 9.09
C LEU A 164 15.36 -5.19 7.84
N GLN A 165 16.40 -5.55 7.07
CA GLN A 165 16.59 -5.08 5.71
C GLN A 165 15.99 -6.05 4.70
N LEU A 166 15.30 -5.49 3.71
CA LEU A 166 14.59 -6.23 2.69
C LEU A 166 15.01 -5.73 1.31
N THR A 167 15.36 -6.68 0.43
CA THR A 167 15.48 -6.45 -1.01
C THR A 167 14.37 -7.19 -1.71
N CYS A 168 13.57 -6.47 -2.49
CA CYS A 168 12.56 -7.03 -3.38
C CYS A 168 13.06 -7.00 -4.83
N SER A 169 12.43 -7.76 -5.72
CA SER A 169 12.83 -7.83 -7.13
C SER A 169 12.78 -6.46 -7.80
N GLY A 170 11.87 -5.60 -7.37
CA GLY A 170 11.52 -4.38 -8.09
C GLY A 170 10.80 -4.73 -9.38
N LYS A 171 9.85 -3.89 -9.79
CA LYS A 171 9.43 -3.92 -11.19
C LYS A 171 10.53 -3.23 -12.00
N PRO A 172 11.09 -3.84 -13.06
CA PRO A 172 11.88 -3.06 -14.00
C PRO A 172 11.00 -1.93 -14.51
N ILE A 173 11.54 -0.72 -14.55
CA ILE A 173 10.99 0.32 -15.41
C ILE A 173 11.16 -0.27 -16.82
N LYS A 174 10.13 -0.95 -17.35
CA LYS A 174 10.11 -1.22 -18.78
C LYS A 174 9.97 0.15 -19.41
N ASP A 175 11.11 0.71 -19.81
CA ASP A 175 11.16 1.90 -20.62
C ASP A 175 10.18 1.72 -21.79
N MET A 176 9.30 2.71 -21.94
CA MET A 176 8.47 2.90 -23.12
C MET A 176 9.39 3.29 -24.29
N ASN A 177 10.09 2.32 -24.87
CA ASN A 177 10.79 2.50 -26.15
C ASN A 177 10.73 1.23 -27.02
N GLU A 178 9.54 0.90 -27.52
CA GLU A 178 9.37 0.51 -28.93
C GLU A 178 7.94 0.80 -29.39
#